data_AF-A0A336NP99-F1
#
_entry.id   AF-A0A336NP99-F1
#
_cell.length_a   1.000
_cell.length_b   1.000
_cell.length_c   1.000
_cell.angle_alpha   90.00
_cell.angle_beta   90.00
_cell.angle_gamma   90.00
#
_symmetry.space_group_name_H-M   'P 1'
#
loop_
_entity.id
_entity.type
_entity.pdbx_description
1 polymer ?
#
loop_
_entity_poly.entity_id
_entity_poly.type
_entity_poly.pdbx_seq_one_letter_code
_entity_poly.pdbx_strand_id
1 'polypeptide(L)'
;MIGGTITASATGVGFVNSKSTENKLENVIISTGKDKNSGNGIRLEKESRLTLKNVKVTQTGNSVIANNRSNITISGGSFDSSYATICAQNGSSITLTDNAQITSYDEAGLYAKDSKSIVTVTGGTVQGKTTALSAQNGGRIKATNVTLITADSNGSGAESQDVGSLVELYGDTTIKNAEIGLSSENDGMIKMIGGTVIAENSAFVVNNNGHIDVTDVSATAEDRAIAFEKSKNNKTSEINLTNTKLHIKNGTGINANESIGKVNLKNSEIRANVLLVTEASTKKNDFTFTLNADHSILDGKVSTEKKIQNNL
;
A
#
# COMPACT_ATOMS: atom_id res chain seq x y z
N MET A 1 -19.55 -25.96 -0.03
CA MET A 1 -19.01 -26.96 -0.98
C MET A 1 -17.64 -27.38 -0.51
N ILE A 2 -17.33 -28.68 -0.56
CA ILE A 2 -16.01 -29.24 -0.22
C ILE A 2 -15.49 -29.95 -1.46
N GLY A 3 -14.32 -29.56 -1.96
CA GLY A 3 -13.75 -30.07 -3.19
C GLY A 3 -14.46 -29.57 -4.45
N GLY A 4 -13.89 -29.90 -5.61
CA GLY A 4 -14.48 -29.67 -6.93
C GLY A 4 -14.11 -28.35 -7.59
N THR A 5 -14.69 -28.14 -8.78
CA THR A 5 -14.40 -26.98 -9.64
C THR A 5 -15.69 -26.27 -10.00
N ILE A 6 -15.67 -24.94 -9.95
CA ILE A 6 -16.73 -24.06 -10.43
C ILE A 6 -16.15 -23.26 -11.60
N THR A 7 -16.76 -23.39 -12.77
CA THR A 7 -16.45 -22.56 -13.94
C THR A 7 -17.71 -21.80 -14.34
N ALA A 8 -17.63 -20.48 -14.39
CA ALA A 8 -18.75 -19.61 -14.73
C ALA A 8 -18.36 -18.59 -15.80
N SER A 9 -19.33 -18.04 -16.53
CA SER A 9 -19.06 -16.98 -17.51
C SER A 9 -18.93 -15.59 -16.86
N ALA A 10 -19.62 -15.33 -15.75
CA ALA A 10 -19.71 -13.98 -15.16
C ALA A 10 -19.39 -13.93 -13.65
N THR A 11 -20.01 -14.76 -12.82
CA THR A 11 -19.67 -14.83 -11.39
C THR A 11 -19.61 -16.27 -10.95
N GLY A 12 -18.48 -16.68 -10.37
CA GLY A 12 -18.28 -18.05 -9.89
C GLY A 12 -19.21 -18.36 -8.71
N VAL A 13 -19.10 -17.58 -7.64
CA VAL A 13 -19.92 -17.72 -6.44
C VAL A 13 -20.46 -16.37 -5.97
N GLY A 14 -21.78 -16.29 -5.80
CA GLY A 14 -22.47 -15.09 -5.36
C GLY A 14 -23.31 -15.33 -4.11
N PHE A 15 -23.19 -14.45 -3.12
CA PHE A 15 -24.09 -14.43 -1.95
C PHE A 15 -24.69 -13.03 -1.79
N VAL A 16 -26.02 -12.96 -1.68
CA VAL A 16 -26.76 -11.71 -1.53
C VAL A 16 -27.67 -11.82 -0.32
N ASN A 17 -27.55 -10.89 0.64
CA ASN A 17 -28.33 -10.91 1.88
C ASN A 17 -28.22 -12.24 2.66
N SER A 18 -27.11 -12.96 2.49
CA SER A 18 -26.86 -14.24 3.13
C SER A 18 -26.03 -14.05 4.39
N LYS A 19 -26.72 -13.68 5.47
CA LYS A 19 -26.12 -13.36 6.78
C LYS A 19 -25.64 -14.60 7.55
N SER A 20 -25.64 -15.77 6.89
CA SER A 20 -25.32 -17.06 7.50
C SER A 20 -23.82 -17.27 7.67
N THR A 21 -23.41 -17.73 8.85
CA THR A 21 -22.04 -18.16 9.14
C THR A 21 -21.69 -19.52 8.53
N GLU A 22 -22.69 -20.27 8.07
CA GLU A 22 -22.51 -21.62 7.51
C GLU A 22 -22.03 -21.63 6.05
N ASN A 23 -22.06 -20.47 5.39
CA ASN A 23 -21.56 -20.34 4.03
C ASN A 23 -20.05 -20.64 4.01
N LYS A 24 -19.68 -21.77 3.42
CA LYS A 24 -18.29 -22.24 3.39
C LYS A 24 -17.92 -22.89 2.06
N LEU A 25 -16.74 -22.53 1.56
CA LEU A 25 -16.04 -23.22 0.48
C LEU A 25 -14.71 -23.76 1.00
N GLU A 26 -14.41 -25.01 0.70
CA GLU A 26 -13.18 -25.66 1.13
C GLU A 26 -12.60 -26.50 0.00
N ASN A 27 -11.31 -26.31 -0.32
CA ASN A 27 -10.61 -27.03 -1.38
C ASN A 27 -11.29 -26.91 -2.77
N VAL A 28 -11.85 -25.74 -3.06
CA VAL A 28 -12.58 -25.47 -4.32
C VAL A 28 -11.68 -24.69 -5.28
N ILE A 29 -11.74 -25.04 -6.57
CA ILE A 29 -11.15 -24.26 -7.65
C ILE A 29 -12.27 -23.47 -8.35
N ILE A 30 -12.08 -22.16 -8.52
CA ILE A 30 -13.04 -21.26 -9.17
C ILE A 30 -12.35 -20.58 -10.34
N SER A 31 -12.99 -20.57 -11.50
CA SER A 31 -12.60 -19.73 -12.61
C SER A 31 -13.78 -19.07 -13.30
N THR A 32 -13.53 -17.87 -13.85
CA THR A 32 -14.44 -17.26 -14.81
C THR A 32 -13.85 -17.33 -16.22
N GLY A 33 -14.70 -17.33 -17.26
CA GLY A 33 -14.33 -17.69 -18.65
C GLY A 33 -13.07 -17.03 -19.23
N LYS A 34 -12.56 -17.62 -20.32
CA LYS A 34 -11.23 -17.34 -20.94
C LYS A 34 -11.07 -15.93 -21.53
N ASP A 35 -12.16 -15.24 -21.83
CA ASP A 35 -12.10 -13.89 -22.37
C ASP A 35 -11.84 -12.93 -21.21
N LYS A 36 -10.54 -12.72 -20.98
CA LYS A 36 -9.92 -11.78 -20.05
C LYS A 36 -10.91 -10.77 -19.44
N ASN A 37 -11.21 -10.98 -18.16
CA ASN A 37 -11.22 -9.93 -17.14
C ASN A 37 -12.55 -9.25 -16.77
N SER A 38 -13.74 -9.73 -17.17
CA SER A 38 -14.99 -9.06 -16.73
C SER A 38 -15.72 -9.72 -15.56
N GLY A 39 -15.45 -11.01 -15.28
CA GLY A 39 -16.17 -11.77 -14.27
C GLY A 39 -15.59 -11.69 -12.85
N ASN A 40 -16.42 -11.92 -11.84
CA ASN A 40 -15.97 -12.01 -10.44
C ASN A 40 -15.81 -13.47 -10.03
N GLY A 41 -14.73 -13.84 -9.37
CA GLY A 41 -14.61 -15.18 -8.79
C GLY A 41 -15.66 -15.39 -7.70
N ILE A 42 -15.61 -14.55 -6.68
CA ILE A 42 -16.48 -14.59 -5.51
C ILE A 42 -16.99 -13.17 -5.23
N ARG A 43 -18.32 -13.00 -5.11
CA ARG A 43 -18.94 -11.72 -4.79
C ARG A 43 -19.96 -11.84 -3.66
N LEU A 44 -19.77 -11.05 -2.61
CA LEU A 44 -20.73 -10.91 -1.51
C LEU A 44 -21.37 -9.53 -1.52
N GLU A 45 -22.68 -9.51 -1.32
CA GLU A 45 -23.51 -8.30 -1.27
C GLU A 45 -24.45 -8.31 -0.06
N LYS A 46 -24.74 -7.12 0.46
CA LYS A 46 -25.77 -6.85 1.47
C LYS A 46 -25.61 -7.69 2.74
N GLU A 47 -24.57 -7.43 3.54
CA GLU A 47 -24.34 -8.10 4.83
C GLU A 47 -24.15 -9.62 4.73
N SER A 48 -23.66 -10.10 3.58
CA SER A 48 -23.40 -11.53 3.41
C SER A 48 -22.14 -11.98 4.16
N ARG A 49 -22.03 -13.27 4.44
CA ARG A 49 -20.85 -13.86 5.10
C ARG A 49 -20.36 -15.10 4.34
N LEU A 50 -19.06 -15.33 4.28
CA LEU A 50 -18.46 -16.51 3.64
C LEU A 50 -17.10 -16.87 4.24
N THR A 51 -16.88 -18.16 4.49
CA THR A 51 -15.56 -18.70 4.87
C THR A 51 -14.95 -19.46 3.69
N LEU A 52 -13.70 -19.15 3.35
CA LEU A 52 -12.90 -19.81 2.34
C LEU A 52 -11.73 -20.53 3.00
N LYS A 53 -11.58 -21.83 2.76
CA LYS A 53 -10.44 -22.63 3.22
C LYS A 53 -9.73 -23.27 2.03
N ASN A 54 -8.47 -22.90 1.81
CA ASN A 54 -7.65 -23.42 0.72
C ASN A 54 -8.37 -23.37 -0.64
N VAL A 55 -8.90 -22.19 -0.98
CA VAL A 55 -9.60 -21.96 -2.24
C VAL A 55 -8.62 -21.42 -3.28
N LYS A 56 -8.76 -21.86 -4.52
CA LYS A 56 -8.05 -21.30 -5.67
C LYS A 56 -9.01 -20.54 -6.55
N VAL A 57 -8.74 -19.27 -6.82
CA VAL A 57 -9.52 -18.44 -7.76
C VAL A 57 -8.59 -17.95 -8.85
N THR A 58 -8.96 -18.19 -10.11
CA THR A 58 -8.12 -17.80 -11.25
C THR A 58 -8.95 -17.31 -12.44
N GLN A 59 -8.35 -16.58 -13.37
CA GLN A 59 -9.01 -16.12 -14.59
C GLN A 59 -10.25 -15.25 -14.29
N THR A 60 -10.09 -14.25 -13.43
CA THR A 60 -11.17 -13.34 -13.01
C THR A 60 -10.79 -11.89 -13.22
N GLY A 61 -11.80 -11.01 -13.35
CA GLY A 61 -11.64 -9.56 -13.20
C GLY A 61 -11.22 -9.25 -11.77
N ASN A 62 -12.07 -9.54 -10.79
CA ASN A 62 -11.70 -9.57 -9.36
C ASN A 62 -11.87 -11.00 -8.82
N SER A 63 -10.91 -11.47 -8.03
CA SER A 63 -11.02 -12.80 -7.42
C SER A 63 -12.06 -12.80 -6.29
N VAL A 64 -12.01 -11.82 -5.39
CA VAL A 64 -12.91 -11.72 -4.24
C VAL A 64 -13.39 -10.29 -4.02
N ILE A 65 -14.70 -10.12 -3.90
CA ILE A 65 -15.33 -8.84 -3.54
C ILE A 65 -16.25 -9.05 -2.34
N ALA A 66 -16.02 -8.28 -1.27
CA ALA A 66 -16.97 -8.07 -0.19
C ALA A 66 -17.53 -6.65 -0.29
N ASN A 67 -18.84 -6.54 -0.49
CA ASN A 67 -19.52 -5.26 -0.67
C ASN A 67 -20.73 -5.12 0.27
N ASN A 68 -21.07 -3.87 0.61
CA ASN A 68 -22.22 -3.51 1.42
C ASN A 68 -22.27 -4.24 2.78
N ARG A 69 -21.28 -3.97 3.65
CA ARG A 69 -21.17 -4.56 5.01
C ARG A 69 -21.02 -6.08 5.04
N SER A 70 -20.50 -6.68 3.97
CA SER A 70 -20.27 -8.13 3.90
C SER A 70 -18.95 -8.53 4.57
N ASN A 71 -18.82 -9.80 4.94
CA ASN A 71 -17.66 -10.30 5.68
C ASN A 71 -17.12 -11.59 5.05
N ILE A 72 -15.82 -11.64 4.77
CA ILE A 72 -15.16 -12.83 4.24
C ILE A 72 -13.97 -13.21 5.13
N THR A 73 -13.85 -14.50 5.43
CA THR A 73 -12.67 -15.06 6.10
C THR A 73 -11.98 -16.04 5.17
N ILE A 74 -10.68 -15.87 4.96
CA ILE A 74 -9.84 -16.65 4.06
C ILE A 74 -8.70 -17.27 4.86
N SER A 75 -8.54 -18.59 4.76
CA SER A 75 -7.45 -19.37 5.34
C SER A 75 -6.72 -20.09 4.21
N GLY A 76 -5.54 -19.59 3.88
CA GLY A 76 -4.70 -20.05 2.77
C GLY A 76 -5.32 -19.84 1.39
N GLY A 77 -4.84 -20.60 0.40
CA GLY A 77 -5.31 -20.54 -0.98
C GLY A 77 -4.51 -19.58 -1.86
N SER A 78 -4.92 -19.51 -3.13
CA SER A 78 -4.25 -18.71 -4.16
C SER A 78 -5.28 -17.97 -5.02
N PHE A 79 -5.07 -16.68 -5.20
CA PHE A 79 -6.02 -15.79 -5.88
C PHE A 79 -5.27 -15.01 -6.96
N ASP A 80 -5.69 -15.17 -8.20
CA ASP A 80 -5.19 -14.35 -9.31
C ASP A 80 -6.34 -13.68 -10.09
N SER A 81 -6.10 -12.44 -10.49
CA SER A 81 -7.08 -11.66 -11.23
C SER A 81 -6.45 -10.49 -11.96
N SER A 82 -7.19 -9.88 -12.87
CA SER A 82 -6.71 -8.73 -13.62
C SER A 82 -6.86 -7.41 -12.88
N TYR A 83 -8.03 -7.13 -12.32
CA TYR A 83 -8.23 -5.97 -11.45
C TYR A 83 -7.78 -6.28 -10.03
N ALA A 84 -8.11 -5.37 -9.11
CA ALA A 84 -7.78 -5.55 -7.72
C ALA A 84 -8.23 -6.93 -7.19
N THR A 85 -7.31 -7.73 -6.68
CA THR A 85 -7.60 -9.17 -6.49
C THR A 85 -8.58 -9.43 -5.38
N ILE A 86 -8.44 -8.71 -4.27
CA ILE A 86 -9.32 -8.85 -3.11
C ILE A 86 -9.76 -7.46 -2.65
N CYS A 87 -11.07 -7.22 -2.72
CA CYS A 87 -11.66 -5.89 -2.52
C CYS A 87 -12.67 -5.88 -1.37
N ALA A 88 -12.45 -5.03 -0.37
CA ALA A 88 -13.44 -4.68 0.65
C ALA A 88 -14.00 -3.28 0.38
N GLN A 89 -15.32 -3.17 0.21
CA GLN A 89 -16.01 -1.93 -0.18
C GLN A 89 -17.25 -1.67 0.67
N ASN A 90 -17.66 -0.41 0.78
CA ASN A 90 -18.90 0.01 1.45
C ASN A 90 -19.10 -0.63 2.85
N GLY A 91 -18.08 -0.50 3.71
CA GLY A 91 -18.11 -0.97 5.11
C GLY A 91 -17.94 -2.48 5.29
N SER A 92 -17.40 -3.17 4.28
CA SER A 92 -17.18 -4.62 4.32
C SER A 92 -15.85 -4.99 4.96
N SER A 93 -15.72 -6.23 5.43
CA SER A 93 -14.46 -6.74 5.98
C SER A 93 -13.99 -8.02 5.30
N ILE A 94 -12.67 -8.13 5.11
CA ILE A 94 -12.02 -9.35 4.64
C ILE A 94 -10.83 -9.66 5.54
N THR A 95 -10.74 -10.88 6.06
CA THR A 95 -9.61 -11.36 6.86
C THR A 95 -8.92 -12.51 6.15
N LEU A 96 -7.61 -12.42 5.97
CA LEU A 96 -6.76 -13.40 5.31
C LEU A 96 -5.70 -13.92 6.27
N THR A 97 -5.56 -15.24 6.32
CA THR A 97 -4.65 -15.97 7.22
C THR A 97 -4.00 -17.14 6.48
N ASP A 98 -3.09 -17.83 7.15
CA ASP A 98 -2.45 -19.07 6.68
C ASP A 98 -1.73 -18.91 5.33
N ASN A 99 -0.97 -17.82 5.18
CA ASN A 99 -0.07 -17.57 4.06
C ASN A 99 -0.74 -17.60 2.67
N ALA A 100 -1.93 -17.00 2.54
CA ALA A 100 -2.59 -16.84 1.24
C ALA A 100 -1.67 -16.16 0.20
N GLN A 101 -1.80 -16.56 -1.06
CA GLN A 101 -1.04 -16.00 -2.18
C GLN A 101 -1.96 -15.17 -3.08
N ILE A 102 -1.60 -13.91 -3.31
CA ILE A 102 -2.43 -12.94 -4.02
C ILE A 102 -1.62 -12.31 -5.15
N THR A 103 -2.15 -12.36 -6.37
CA THR A 103 -1.51 -11.78 -7.56
C THR A 103 -2.52 -11.01 -8.40
N SER A 104 -2.29 -9.70 -8.55
CA SER A 104 -3.00 -8.84 -9.50
C SER A 104 -2.15 -8.59 -10.74
N TYR A 105 -2.79 -8.61 -11.92
CA TYR A 105 -2.09 -8.39 -13.19
C TYR A 105 -2.20 -6.96 -13.73
N ASP A 106 -3.22 -6.20 -13.35
CA ASP A 106 -3.46 -4.83 -13.87
C ASP A 106 -3.64 -3.77 -12.76
N GLU A 107 -4.00 -4.14 -11.53
CA GLU A 107 -4.24 -3.18 -10.42
C GLU A 107 -3.63 -3.65 -9.08
N ALA A 108 -4.28 -3.33 -7.95
CA ALA A 108 -3.78 -3.61 -6.61
C ALA A 108 -3.91 -5.08 -6.18
N GLY A 109 -3.01 -5.58 -5.34
CA GLY A 109 -3.18 -6.91 -4.75
C GLY A 109 -4.38 -6.95 -3.79
N LEU A 110 -4.33 -6.10 -2.76
CA LEU A 110 -5.42 -5.89 -1.80
C LEU A 110 -5.94 -4.45 -1.88
N TYR A 111 -7.26 -4.30 -1.88
CA TYR A 111 -7.93 -3.00 -1.99
C TYR A 111 -9.01 -2.82 -0.92
N ALA A 112 -8.93 -1.72 -0.17
CA ALA A 112 -9.96 -1.31 0.79
C ALA A 112 -10.46 0.09 0.43
N LYS A 113 -11.77 0.21 0.19
CA LYS A 113 -12.38 1.48 -0.20
C LYS A 113 -13.59 1.82 0.65
N ASP A 114 -13.75 3.10 0.97
CA ASP A 114 -14.84 3.68 1.73
C ASP A 114 -14.71 3.45 3.25
N SER A 115 -15.33 4.34 4.00
CA SER A 115 -15.33 4.28 5.47
C SER A 115 -15.79 2.92 5.98
N LYS A 116 -15.08 2.40 7.00
CA LYS A 116 -15.30 1.10 7.67
C LYS A 116 -14.99 -0.12 6.82
N SER A 117 -14.52 0.02 5.59
CA SER A 117 -14.01 -1.12 4.82
C SER A 117 -12.64 -1.51 5.33
N ILE A 118 -12.45 -2.79 5.65
CA ILE A 118 -11.23 -3.29 6.30
C ILE A 118 -10.74 -4.56 5.59
N VAL A 119 -9.46 -4.58 5.25
CA VAL A 119 -8.74 -5.82 4.90
C VAL A 119 -7.69 -6.09 5.97
N THR A 120 -7.66 -7.30 6.52
CA THR A 120 -6.60 -7.76 7.43
C THR A 120 -5.91 -8.97 6.83
N VAL A 121 -4.58 -8.97 6.77
CA VAL A 121 -3.79 -10.09 6.24
C VAL A 121 -2.63 -10.43 7.19
N THR A 122 -2.43 -11.73 7.43
CA THR A 122 -1.29 -12.23 8.20
C THR A 122 -0.57 -13.32 7.42
N GLY A 123 0.73 -13.14 7.21
CA GLY A 123 1.55 -14.02 6.39
C GLY A 123 1.30 -13.87 4.89
N GLY A 124 2.00 -14.69 4.11
CA GLY A 124 1.77 -14.82 2.67
C GLY A 124 2.43 -13.74 1.81
N THR A 125 2.03 -13.72 0.54
CA THR A 125 2.57 -12.81 -0.48
C THR A 125 1.43 -12.06 -1.13
N VAL A 126 1.59 -10.75 -1.27
CA VAL A 126 0.70 -9.89 -2.04
C VAL A 126 1.51 -9.24 -3.15
N GLN A 127 1.19 -9.60 -4.39
CA GLN A 127 1.72 -8.96 -5.58
C GLN A 127 0.65 -8.10 -6.24
N GLY A 128 0.89 -6.80 -6.28
CA GLY A 128 0.13 -5.88 -7.13
C GLY A 128 0.83 -5.66 -8.46
N LYS A 129 0.09 -5.23 -9.48
CA LYS A 129 0.72 -4.65 -10.68
C LYS A 129 1.27 -3.28 -10.34
N THR A 130 0.37 -2.37 -9.96
CA THR A 130 0.68 -0.98 -9.61
C THR A 130 0.85 -0.80 -8.10
N THR A 131 0.05 -1.47 -7.27
CA THR A 131 0.15 -1.30 -5.81
C THR A 131 -0.06 -2.61 -5.07
N ALA A 132 0.79 -3.02 -4.14
CA ALA A 132 0.50 -4.26 -3.40
C ALA A 132 -0.72 -4.07 -2.47
N LEU A 133 -0.74 -2.99 -1.69
CA LEU A 133 -1.83 -2.61 -0.79
C LEU A 133 -2.33 -1.19 -1.08
N SER A 134 -3.62 -1.01 -1.39
CA SER A 134 -4.20 0.33 -1.60
C SER A 134 -5.44 0.55 -0.72
N ALA A 135 -5.38 1.59 0.12
CA ALA A 135 -6.46 2.04 0.99
C ALA A 135 -6.95 3.42 0.56
N GLN A 136 -8.23 3.54 0.23
CA GLN A 136 -8.80 4.77 -0.34
C GLN A 136 -10.12 5.19 0.31
N ASN A 137 -10.40 6.50 0.34
CA ASN A 137 -11.66 7.08 0.80
C ASN A 137 -12.15 6.59 2.18
N GLY A 138 -11.24 6.40 3.13
CA GLY A 138 -11.58 5.90 4.48
C GLY A 138 -11.43 4.39 4.68
N GLY A 139 -11.00 3.67 3.63
CA GLY A 139 -10.68 2.25 3.69
C GLY A 139 -9.43 1.97 4.52
N ARG A 140 -9.33 0.77 5.10
CA ARG A 140 -8.20 0.42 5.97
C ARG A 140 -7.62 -0.95 5.64
N ILE A 141 -6.31 -1.05 5.65
CA ILE A 141 -5.58 -2.31 5.47
C ILE A 141 -4.64 -2.52 6.66
N LYS A 142 -4.68 -3.70 7.26
CA LYS A 142 -3.71 -4.14 8.26
C LYS A 142 -2.98 -5.37 7.75
N ALA A 143 -1.66 -5.30 7.65
CA ALA A 143 -0.79 -6.40 7.24
C ALA A 143 0.21 -6.76 8.34
N THR A 144 0.47 -8.05 8.51
CA THR A 144 1.46 -8.55 9.49
C THR A 144 2.25 -9.70 8.90
N ASN A 145 3.59 -9.62 8.94
CA ASN A 145 4.50 -10.64 8.40
C ASN A 145 4.23 -10.98 6.93
N VAL A 146 3.97 -9.97 6.08
CA VAL A 146 3.62 -10.17 4.67
C VAL A 146 4.77 -9.77 3.77
N THR A 147 4.96 -10.48 2.66
CA THR A 147 5.83 -10.00 1.57
C THR A 147 4.99 -9.23 0.54
N LEU A 148 5.32 -7.96 0.34
CA LEU A 148 4.68 -7.06 -0.61
C LEU A 148 5.58 -6.86 -1.83
N ILE A 149 5.01 -7.05 -3.01
CA ILE A 149 5.72 -6.98 -4.30
C ILE A 149 4.88 -6.16 -5.27
N THR A 150 5.53 -5.35 -6.10
CA THR A 150 4.90 -4.81 -7.30
C THR A 150 5.55 -5.36 -8.55
N ALA A 151 4.75 -5.55 -9.60
CA ALA A 151 5.20 -6.10 -10.88
C ALA A 151 5.54 -5.00 -11.90
N ASP A 152 5.12 -3.75 -11.64
CA ASP A 152 5.46 -2.59 -12.46
C ASP A 152 6.60 -1.80 -11.81
N SER A 153 7.49 -1.26 -12.63
CA SER A 153 8.62 -0.43 -12.20
C SER A 153 8.18 0.93 -11.68
N ASN A 154 6.87 1.24 -11.77
CA ASN A 154 6.27 2.47 -11.24
C ASN A 154 5.33 2.23 -10.04
N GLY A 155 5.42 1.03 -9.44
CA GLY A 155 4.47 0.59 -8.43
C GLY A 155 4.79 1.03 -7.00
N SER A 156 3.77 1.08 -6.15
CA SER A 156 3.90 1.32 -4.70
C SER A 156 3.71 0.04 -3.88
N GLY A 157 4.58 -0.19 -2.89
CA GLY A 157 4.41 -1.30 -1.94
C GLY A 157 3.12 -1.15 -1.13
N ALA A 158 2.94 0.01 -0.51
CA ALA A 158 1.72 0.37 0.21
C ALA A 158 1.32 1.81 -0.08
N GLU A 159 0.03 2.01 -0.34
CA GLU A 159 -0.57 3.31 -0.64
C GLU A 159 -1.76 3.58 0.27
N SER A 160 -1.80 4.79 0.85
CA SER A 160 -2.97 5.31 1.55
C SER A 160 -3.37 6.68 0.99
N GLN A 161 -4.59 6.79 0.50
CA GLN A 161 -5.10 8.00 -0.16
C GLN A 161 -6.43 8.46 0.45
N ASP A 162 -6.57 9.76 0.63
CA ASP A 162 -7.77 10.43 1.13
C ASP A 162 -8.01 10.29 2.64
N VAL A 163 -8.81 11.23 3.17
CA VAL A 163 -9.13 11.35 4.60
C VAL A 163 -9.67 10.04 5.17
N GLY A 164 -9.05 9.61 6.27
CA GLY A 164 -9.47 8.45 7.05
C GLY A 164 -8.97 7.12 6.51
N SER A 165 -8.29 7.10 5.36
CA SER A 165 -7.61 5.92 4.85
C SER A 165 -6.38 5.61 5.69
N LEU A 166 -6.13 4.32 5.90
CA LEU A 166 -5.04 3.87 6.77
C LEU A 166 -4.46 2.55 6.28
N VAL A 167 -3.15 2.50 6.10
CA VAL A 167 -2.41 1.24 5.99
C VAL A 167 -1.53 1.04 7.21
N GLU A 168 -1.66 -0.09 7.89
CA GLU A 168 -0.83 -0.47 9.02
C GLU A 168 -0.04 -1.75 8.70
N LEU A 169 1.28 -1.67 8.82
CA LEU A 169 2.22 -2.76 8.56
C LEU A 169 2.94 -3.14 9.84
N TYR A 170 3.02 -4.44 10.13
CA TYR A 170 3.58 -4.95 11.39
C TYR A 170 4.51 -6.14 11.19
N GLY A 171 5.42 -6.33 12.14
CA GLY A 171 6.29 -7.51 12.22
C GLY A 171 7.33 -7.54 11.09
N ASP A 172 7.63 -8.72 10.56
CA ASP A 172 8.66 -8.91 9.52
C ASP A 172 8.12 -8.61 8.10
N THR A 173 7.18 -7.67 8.00
CA THR A 173 6.62 -7.26 6.70
C THR A 173 7.73 -6.67 5.83
N THR A 174 7.86 -7.19 4.60
CA THR A 174 8.92 -6.81 3.67
C THR A 174 8.32 -6.28 2.38
N ILE A 175 8.75 -5.08 1.96
CA ILE A 175 8.43 -4.49 0.65
C ILE A 175 9.65 -4.63 -0.25
N LYS A 176 9.46 -5.13 -1.48
CA LYS A 176 10.51 -5.22 -2.50
C LYS A 176 9.96 -5.04 -3.92
N ASN A 177 10.85 -4.70 -4.86
CA ASN A 177 10.55 -4.47 -6.27
C ASN A 177 9.47 -3.38 -6.48
N ALA A 178 9.39 -2.42 -5.56
CA ALA A 178 8.49 -1.30 -5.66
C ALA A 178 9.26 -0.04 -5.98
N GLU A 179 8.77 0.76 -6.93
CA GLU A 179 9.31 2.08 -7.19
C GLU A 179 9.29 2.91 -5.90
N ILE A 180 8.12 2.91 -5.27
CA ILE A 180 7.85 3.60 -4.02
C ILE A 180 7.58 2.56 -2.94
N GLY A 181 8.31 2.63 -1.83
CA GLY A 181 8.06 1.75 -0.69
C GLY A 181 6.68 2.02 -0.06
N LEU A 182 6.54 3.22 0.51
CA LEU A 182 5.32 3.71 1.16
C LEU A 182 4.90 5.05 0.54
N SER A 183 3.65 5.17 0.07
CA SER A 183 3.07 6.40 -0.48
C SER A 183 1.84 6.83 0.30
N SER A 184 1.83 8.06 0.82
CA SER A 184 0.70 8.63 1.54
C SER A 184 0.27 9.97 0.98
N GLU A 185 -1.00 10.09 0.62
CA GLU A 185 -1.52 11.26 -0.11
C GLU A 185 -2.88 11.73 0.40
N ASN A 186 -3.13 13.04 0.26
CA ASN A 186 -4.44 13.65 0.51
C ASN A 186 -5.04 13.30 1.88
N ASP A 187 -4.28 13.48 2.97
CA ASP A 187 -4.72 13.12 4.33
C ASP A 187 -4.80 11.60 4.61
N GLY A 188 -4.26 10.76 3.72
CA GLY A 188 -4.03 9.34 4.00
C GLY A 188 -2.94 9.13 5.06
N MET A 189 -2.91 7.94 5.66
CA MET A 189 -1.93 7.61 6.69
C MET A 189 -1.33 6.22 6.48
N ILE A 190 -0.02 6.12 6.62
CA ILE A 190 0.68 4.84 6.71
C ILE A 190 1.40 4.74 8.05
N LYS A 191 1.28 3.57 8.68
CA LYS A 191 2.04 3.22 9.87
C LYS A 191 2.78 1.92 9.64
N MET A 192 4.08 1.89 9.93
CA MET A 192 4.90 0.68 9.87
C MET A 192 5.69 0.48 11.16
N ILE A 193 5.52 -0.67 11.82
CA ILE A 193 6.30 -1.07 12.99
C ILE A 193 7.02 -2.39 12.71
N GLY A 194 8.34 -2.34 12.67
CA GLY A 194 9.18 -3.45 12.25
C GLY A 194 9.20 -3.63 10.72
N GLY A 195 10.09 -4.51 10.25
CA GLY A 195 10.13 -4.93 8.86
C GLY A 195 11.17 -4.19 8.02
N THR A 196 11.06 -4.33 6.70
CA THR A 196 12.07 -3.84 5.76
C THR A 196 11.43 -3.26 4.50
N VAL A 197 11.96 -2.15 4.01
CA VAL A 197 11.56 -1.51 2.75
C VAL A 197 12.73 -1.47 1.78
N ILE A 198 12.58 -2.09 0.62
CA ILE A 198 13.55 -2.07 -0.47
C ILE A 198 12.85 -1.48 -1.69
N ALA A 199 13.08 -0.19 -1.93
CA ALA A 199 12.47 0.53 -3.04
C ALA A 199 13.47 0.76 -4.18
N GLU A 200 12.98 0.82 -5.41
CA GLU A 200 13.77 1.06 -6.61
C GLU A 200 14.00 2.56 -6.85
N ASN A 201 13.12 3.45 -6.37
CA ASN A 201 13.30 4.89 -6.50
C ASN A 201 13.26 5.57 -5.12
N SER A 202 12.11 5.54 -4.44
CA SER A 202 11.87 6.27 -3.20
C SER A 202 11.38 5.38 -2.07
N ALA A 203 12.02 5.41 -0.89
CA ALA A 203 11.54 4.59 0.22
C ALA A 203 10.19 5.10 0.76
N PHE A 204 10.10 6.40 1.06
CA PHE A 204 8.89 7.04 1.62
C PHE A 204 8.52 8.29 0.83
N VAL A 205 7.26 8.37 0.40
CA VAL A 205 6.72 9.50 -0.37
C VAL A 205 5.46 10.03 0.31
N VAL A 206 5.39 11.35 0.48
CA VAL A 206 4.19 12.02 1.01
C VAL A 206 3.75 13.21 0.16
N ASN A 207 2.44 13.40 0.07
CA ASN A 207 1.82 14.45 -0.74
C ASN A 207 0.56 15.02 -0.06
N ASN A 208 0.29 16.32 -0.20
CA ASN A 208 -0.97 16.97 0.19
C ASN A 208 -1.52 16.56 1.58
N ASN A 209 -0.74 16.73 2.65
CA ASN A 209 -1.10 16.34 4.03
C ASN A 209 -1.06 14.83 4.29
N GLY A 210 -0.38 14.05 3.43
CA GLY A 210 -0.06 12.66 3.70
C GLY A 210 0.86 12.51 4.91
N HIS A 211 0.69 11.40 5.62
CA HIS A 211 1.36 11.12 6.88
C HIS A 211 1.96 9.70 6.91
N ILE A 212 3.24 9.59 7.27
CA ILE A 212 3.90 8.29 7.46
C ILE A 212 4.57 8.22 8.84
N ASP A 213 4.16 7.25 9.65
CA ASP A 213 4.78 6.91 10.93
C ASP A 213 5.53 5.58 10.81
N VAL A 214 6.84 5.62 11.05
CA VAL A 214 7.72 4.44 10.94
C VAL A 214 8.47 4.22 12.25
N THR A 215 8.46 2.99 12.75
CA THR A 215 9.20 2.58 13.95
C THR A 215 9.92 1.25 13.72
N ASP A 216 11.18 1.15 14.13
CA ASP A 216 11.99 -0.08 14.06
C ASP A 216 12.13 -0.64 12.63
N VAL A 217 12.29 0.22 11.63
CA VAL A 217 12.40 -0.18 10.22
C VAL A 217 13.80 0.04 9.67
N SER A 218 14.25 -0.87 8.81
CA SER A 218 15.37 -0.63 7.89
C SER A 218 14.83 -0.37 6.49
N ALA A 219 15.27 0.71 5.85
CA ALA A 219 14.91 0.98 4.47
C ALA A 219 16.10 1.37 3.60
N THR A 220 16.04 0.95 2.34
CA THR A 220 16.97 1.32 1.28
C THR A 220 16.18 1.72 0.04
N ALA A 221 16.69 2.71 -0.69
CA ALA A 221 16.21 3.07 -2.02
C ALA A 221 17.38 3.46 -2.92
N GLU A 222 17.19 3.41 -4.23
CA GLU A 222 18.27 3.76 -5.16
C GLU A 222 18.45 5.27 -5.31
N ASP A 223 17.36 6.05 -5.31
CA ASP A 223 17.41 7.50 -5.52
C ASP A 223 17.08 8.32 -4.26
N ARG A 224 15.93 8.10 -3.60
CA ARG A 224 15.49 8.94 -2.47
C ARG A 224 15.09 8.13 -1.25
N ALA A 225 15.55 8.54 -0.06
CA ALA A 225 15.01 7.98 1.18
C ALA A 225 13.61 8.55 1.44
N ILE A 226 13.51 9.87 1.48
CA ILE A 226 12.28 10.60 1.74
C ILE A 226 12.04 11.57 0.59
N ALA A 227 10.84 11.56 0.03
CA ALA A 227 10.40 12.55 -0.94
C ALA A 227 9.09 13.21 -0.50
N PHE A 228 9.10 14.53 -0.56
CA PHE A 228 7.89 15.34 -0.48
C PHE A 228 7.51 15.75 -1.89
N GLU A 229 6.30 15.43 -2.30
CA GLU A 229 5.75 15.97 -3.53
C GLU A 229 5.28 17.42 -3.32
N LYS A 230 5.19 18.15 -4.44
CA LYS A 230 4.81 19.57 -4.44
C LYS A 230 3.48 19.79 -3.72
N SER A 231 3.52 20.60 -2.66
CA SER A 231 2.33 20.93 -1.88
C SER A 231 1.30 21.69 -2.71
N LYS A 232 0.05 21.22 -2.69
CA LYS A 232 -1.11 22.00 -3.14
C LYS A 232 -1.79 22.63 -1.93
N ASN A 233 -2.21 23.89 -2.08
CA ASN A 233 -3.02 24.61 -1.08
C ASN A 233 -2.39 24.77 0.30
N ASN A 234 -1.06 24.88 0.40
CA ASN A 234 -0.34 25.03 1.67
C ASN A 234 -0.69 23.92 2.69
N LYS A 235 -0.85 22.67 2.20
CA LYS A 235 -0.99 21.49 3.06
C LYS A 235 0.39 20.96 3.46
N THR A 236 0.54 20.58 4.73
CA THR A 236 1.82 20.12 5.31
C THR A 236 1.82 18.61 5.45
N SER A 237 2.63 17.93 4.65
CA SER A 237 2.87 16.49 4.85
C SER A 237 3.88 16.26 5.97
N GLU A 238 3.79 15.12 6.64
CA GLU A 238 4.67 14.79 7.77
C GLU A 238 5.16 13.34 7.71
N ILE A 239 6.44 13.14 8.06
CA ILE A 239 7.05 11.82 8.22
C ILE A 239 7.73 11.76 9.59
N ASN A 240 7.40 10.73 10.36
CA ASN A 240 7.98 10.47 11.68
C ASN A 240 8.74 9.16 11.68
N LEU A 241 10.02 9.20 12.04
CA LEU A 241 10.90 8.05 12.06
C LEU A 241 11.46 7.83 13.47
N THR A 242 11.13 6.69 14.08
CA THR A 242 11.65 6.28 15.39
C THR A 242 12.47 5.00 15.28
N ASN A 243 13.75 5.03 15.67
CA ASN A 243 14.65 3.87 15.55
C ASN A 243 14.68 3.29 14.12
N THR A 244 14.67 4.17 13.12
CA THR A 244 14.63 3.79 11.70
C THR A 244 15.97 4.07 11.05
N LYS A 245 16.44 3.16 10.20
CA LYS A 245 17.71 3.32 9.46
C LYS A 245 17.42 3.44 7.98
N LEU A 246 17.83 4.56 7.39
CA LEU A 246 17.74 4.84 5.96
C LEU A 246 19.15 4.92 5.37
N HIS A 247 19.47 4.01 4.46
CA HIS A 247 20.76 4.01 3.77
C HIS A 247 20.55 4.10 2.26
N ILE A 248 20.91 5.26 1.70
CA ILE A 248 20.83 5.57 0.29
C ILE A 248 22.24 5.70 -0.27
N LYS A 249 22.70 4.72 -1.06
CA LYS A 249 24.12 4.65 -1.45
C LYS A 249 24.58 5.86 -2.28
N ASN A 250 23.83 6.20 -3.32
CA ASN A 250 24.25 7.20 -4.31
C ASN A 250 23.28 8.38 -4.44
N GLY A 251 22.14 8.32 -3.75
CA GLY A 251 21.03 9.25 -3.90
C GLY A 251 20.91 10.28 -2.78
N THR A 252 19.68 10.79 -2.65
CA THR A 252 19.27 11.86 -1.74
C THR A 252 18.58 11.30 -0.49
N GLY A 253 18.98 11.76 0.69
CA GLY A 253 18.34 11.43 1.95
C GLY A 253 16.92 11.99 2.02
N ILE A 254 16.78 13.30 1.83
CA ILE A 254 15.53 14.04 1.91
C ILE A 254 15.41 14.96 0.69
N ASN A 255 14.39 14.74 -0.12
CA ASN A 255 13.96 15.67 -1.17
C ASN A 255 12.70 16.41 -0.69
N ALA A 256 12.81 17.70 -0.41
CA ALA A 256 11.71 18.51 0.13
C ALA A 256 10.92 19.31 -0.93
N ASN A 257 11.27 19.21 -2.22
CA ASN A 257 10.64 19.82 -3.40
C ASN A 257 9.45 20.79 -3.16
N GLU A 258 9.68 22.13 -3.21
CA GLU A 258 8.68 23.20 -3.03
C GLU A 258 7.55 22.87 -2.01
N SER A 259 7.86 22.14 -0.94
CA SER A 259 6.89 21.62 0.02
C SER A 259 7.08 22.27 1.39
N ILE A 260 5.98 22.44 2.13
CA ILE A 260 6.00 22.88 3.53
C ILE A 260 6.12 21.71 4.51
N GLY A 261 6.79 20.63 4.09
CA GLY A 261 6.83 19.35 4.79
C GLY A 261 7.60 19.36 6.11
N LYS A 262 7.36 18.31 6.90
CA LYS A 262 8.03 18.08 8.18
C LYS A 262 8.57 16.66 8.27
N VAL A 263 9.83 16.53 8.70
CA VAL A 263 10.44 15.25 9.06
C VAL A 263 10.88 15.29 10.51
N ASN A 264 10.47 14.30 11.30
CA ASN A 264 10.91 14.12 12.68
C ASN A 264 11.68 12.82 12.81
N LEU A 265 12.91 12.91 13.30
CA LEU A 265 13.81 11.78 13.53
C LEU A 265 14.02 11.62 15.03
N LYS A 266 13.81 10.42 15.55
CA LYS A 266 14.10 10.04 16.94
C LYS A 266 14.90 8.74 16.97
N ASN A 267 16.13 8.78 17.46
CA ASN A 267 17.04 7.63 17.44
C ASN A 267 17.22 7.02 16.03
N SER A 268 17.09 7.83 15.00
CA SER A 268 17.06 7.37 13.60
C SER A 268 18.34 7.75 12.87
N GLU A 269 18.62 7.08 11.76
CA GLU A 269 19.81 7.30 10.95
C GLU A 269 19.41 7.53 9.49
N ILE A 270 19.94 8.59 8.88
CA ILE A 270 19.91 8.80 7.43
C ILE A 270 21.35 8.94 6.94
N ARG A 271 21.78 8.01 6.08
CA ARG A 271 23.05 8.11 5.35
C ARG A 271 22.79 8.19 3.86
N ALA A 272 23.25 9.27 3.24
CA ALA A 272 23.09 9.51 1.82
C ALA A 272 24.29 10.28 1.25
N ASN A 273 24.46 10.26 -0.08
CA ASN A 273 25.45 11.12 -0.74
C ASN A 273 25.06 12.61 -0.57
N VAL A 274 23.79 12.91 -0.82
CA VAL A 274 23.18 14.21 -0.56
C VAL A 274 22.15 14.01 0.54
N LEU A 275 22.34 14.63 1.71
CA LEU A 275 21.41 14.53 2.82
C LEU A 275 20.07 15.23 2.53
N LEU A 276 20.13 16.47 2.02
CA LEU A 276 18.95 17.31 1.84
C LEU A 276 19.06 18.10 0.53
N VAL A 277 17.98 18.03 -0.27
CA VAL A 277 17.75 18.86 -1.44
C VAL A 277 16.47 19.68 -1.24
N THR A 278 16.58 20.98 -1.50
CA THR A 278 15.45 21.92 -1.56
C THR A 278 15.49 22.68 -2.89
N GLU A 279 14.36 22.81 -3.57
CA GLU A 279 14.24 23.72 -4.72
C GLU A 279 14.08 25.17 -4.25
N ALA A 280 14.77 26.12 -4.92
CA ALA A 280 14.53 27.54 -4.69
C ALA A 280 13.13 27.93 -5.19
N SER A 281 12.29 28.47 -4.30
CA SER A 281 10.94 28.96 -4.66
C SER A 281 11.05 30.07 -5.71
N THR A 282 10.39 29.88 -6.87
CA THR A 282 10.24 30.93 -7.88
C THR A 282 9.00 31.80 -7.65
N LYS A 283 8.21 31.49 -6.62
CA LYS A 283 6.97 32.19 -6.27
C LYS A 283 7.14 32.97 -4.97
N LYS A 284 6.30 34.00 -4.80
CA LYS A 284 6.21 34.88 -3.63
C LYS A 284 5.80 34.16 -2.32
N ASN A 285 5.74 32.83 -2.30
CA ASN A 285 5.40 32.02 -1.14
C ASN A 285 6.69 31.36 -0.62
N ASP A 286 7.03 31.69 0.63
CA ASP A 286 8.14 31.08 1.34
C ASP A 286 7.73 29.67 1.79
N PHE A 287 8.23 28.64 1.11
CA PHE A 287 8.05 27.25 1.56
C PHE A 287 9.04 26.98 2.69
N THR A 288 8.52 26.66 3.88
CA THR A 288 9.36 26.27 5.03
C THR A 288 9.31 24.76 5.19
N PHE A 289 10.46 24.10 5.03
CA PHE A 289 10.63 22.69 5.37
C PHE A 289 11.23 22.58 6.78
N THR A 290 10.69 21.68 7.60
CA THR A 290 11.15 21.48 8.99
C THR A 290 11.76 20.09 9.16
N LEU A 291 13.01 20.04 9.64
CA LEU A 291 13.70 18.81 10.00
C LEU A 291 14.06 18.83 11.49
N ASN A 292 13.44 17.95 12.26
CA ASN A 292 13.73 17.77 13.68
C ASN A 292 14.54 16.50 13.89
N ALA A 293 15.68 16.59 14.57
CA ALA A 293 16.55 15.45 14.85
C ALA A 293 16.80 15.34 16.36
N ASP A 294 16.26 14.28 16.96
CA ASP A 294 16.43 13.91 18.37
C ASP A 294 17.28 12.63 18.45
N HIS A 295 18.48 12.71 19.04
CA HIS A 295 19.43 11.59 19.14
C HIS A 295 19.64 10.82 17.82
N SER A 296 19.64 11.54 16.70
CA SER A 296 19.64 10.95 15.35
C SER A 296 20.93 11.27 14.61
N ILE A 297 21.30 10.40 13.67
CA ILE A 297 22.49 10.55 12.82
C ILE A 297 22.05 10.97 11.43
N LEU A 298 22.63 12.06 10.93
CA LEU A 298 22.42 12.54 9.58
C LEU A 298 23.79 12.71 8.90
N ASP A 299 24.01 11.98 7.82
CA ASP A 299 25.27 11.94 7.09
C ASP A 299 25.02 12.15 5.59
N GLY A 300 25.70 13.13 5.01
CA GLY A 300 25.58 13.51 3.60
C GLY A 300 25.73 15.01 3.37
N LYS A 301 25.85 15.39 2.09
CA LYS A 301 25.98 16.80 1.67
C LYS A 301 24.63 17.51 1.66
N VAL A 302 24.60 18.80 1.97
CA VAL A 302 23.39 19.63 1.76
C VAL A 302 23.53 20.42 0.47
N SER A 303 22.49 20.44 -0.36
CA SER A 303 22.49 21.16 -1.63
C SER A 303 21.16 21.88 -1.86
N THR A 304 21.21 23.06 -2.49
CA THR A 304 20.04 23.75 -3.01
C THR A 304 20.02 23.59 -4.53
N GLU A 305 18.94 23.04 -5.09
CA GLU A 305 18.81 22.96 -6.54
C GLU A 305 18.59 24.37 -7.11
N LYS A 306 19.58 24.87 -7.85
CA LYS A 306 19.41 26.05 -8.69
C LYS A 306 18.70 25.60 -9.97
N LYS A 307 17.47 26.08 -10.20
CA LYS A 307 16.86 26.01 -11.54
C LYS A 307 17.80 26.74 -12.50
N ILE A 308 18.46 25.98 -13.37
CA ILE A 308 19.13 26.54 -14.54
C ILE A 308 17.99 27.10 -15.41
N GLN A 309 17.85 28.43 -15.44
CA GLN A 309 17.03 29.08 -16.46
C GLN A 309 17.68 28.78 -17.81
N ASN A 310 17.15 27.80 -18.54
CA ASN A 310 17.43 27.66 -19.96
C ASN A 310 16.77 28.83 -20.68
N ASN A 311 17.48 29.96 -20.73
CA ASN A 311 17.17 31.05 -21.63
C ASN A 311 17.77 30.71 -23.00
N LEU A 312 16.96 30.11 -23.87
CA LEU A 312 17.10 30.16 -25.33
C LEU A 312 15.73 30.33 -25.96
#